data_AF-A0A970JVW7-F1
#
_entry.id   AF-A0A970JVW7-F1
#
_cell.length_a   1.000
_cell.length_b   1.000
_cell.length_c   1.000
_cell.angle_alpha   90.00
_cell.angle_beta   90.00
_cell.angle_gamma   90.00
#
_symmetry.space_group_name_H-M   'P 1'
#
loop_
_entity.id
_entity.type
_entity.pdbx_description
1 polymer ?
#
loop_
_entity_poly.entity_id
_entity_poly.type
_entity_poly.pdbx_seq_one_letter_code
_entity_poly.pdbx_strand_id
1 'polypeptide(L)'
;MTLNSFETFIIIALVALGTLLTRVLPFILLPDNKKTPAFIDYLGKVLPYPVMGMLVVFCLKNVSLLISPYGIPEAIAILCVVFLHLWKNNTLLSIGVGTVVYMVLVQGVF
;
A
#
# COMPACT_ATOMS: atom_id res chain seq x y z
N MET A 1 0.96 -17.20 -23.81
CA MET A 1 -0.10 -18.03 -23.22
C MET A 1 -1.37 -17.21 -23.17
N THR A 2 -2.32 -17.45 -24.06
CA THR A 2 -3.64 -16.82 -24.03
C THR A 2 -4.54 -17.65 -23.12
N LEU A 3 -4.92 -17.10 -21.98
CA LEU A 3 -5.89 -17.72 -21.08
C LEU A 3 -7.27 -17.76 -21.76
N ASN A 4 -7.92 -18.93 -21.75
CA ASN A 4 -9.27 -19.07 -22.29
C ASN A 4 -10.27 -18.36 -21.37
N SER A 5 -11.37 -17.80 -21.90
CA SER A 5 -12.37 -17.06 -21.11
C SER A 5 -12.93 -17.87 -19.94
N PHE A 6 -13.04 -19.19 -20.11
CA PHE A 6 -13.44 -20.12 -19.04
C PHE A 6 -12.39 -20.21 -17.91
N GLU A 7 -11.10 -20.25 -18.23
CA GLU A 7 -10.02 -20.28 -17.23
C GLU A 7 -9.98 -18.98 -16.44
N THR A 8 -10.11 -17.84 -17.11
CA THR A 8 -10.19 -16.53 -16.44
C THR A 8 -11.37 -16.45 -15.48
N PHE A 9 -12.55 -16.96 -15.87
CA PHE A 9 -13.72 -16.97 -15.00
C PHE A 9 -13.50 -17.83 -13.75
N ILE A 10 -12.91 -19.02 -13.90
CA ILE A 10 -12.58 -19.92 -12.79
C ILE A 10 -11.55 -19.27 -11.85
N ILE A 11 -10.52 -18.62 -12.39
CA ILE A 11 -9.49 -17.93 -11.59
C ILE A 11 -10.13 -16.80 -10.77
N ILE A 12 -10.96 -15.96 -11.39
CA ILE A 12 -11.64 -14.87 -10.69
C ILE A 12 -12.54 -15.41 -9.58
N ALA A 13 -13.31 -16.47 -9.87
CA ALA A 13 -14.18 -17.10 -8.87
C ALA A 13 -13.39 -17.67 -7.68
N LEU A 14 -12.27 -18.35 -7.95
CA LEU A 14 -11.40 -18.91 -6.91
C LEU A 14 -10.78 -17.81 -6.04
N VAL A 15 -10.26 -16.74 -6.64
CA VAL A 15 -9.67 -15.61 -5.92
C VAL A 15 -10.72 -14.86 -5.09
N ALA A 16 -11.92 -14.66 -5.64
CA ALA A 16 -13.02 -14.05 -4.93
C ALA A 16 -13.45 -14.88 -3.70
N LEU A 17 -13.64 -16.20 -3.88
CA LEU A 17 -13.96 -17.11 -2.79
C LEU A 17 -12.85 -17.15 -1.73
N GLY A 18 -11.58 -17.22 -2.15
CA GLY A 18 -10.45 -17.17 -1.22
C GLY A 18 -10.37 -15.87 -0.42
N THR A 19 -10.65 -14.73 -1.06
CA THR A 19 -10.66 -13.41 -0.40
C THR A 19 -11.82 -13.30 0.60
N LEU A 20 -13.01 -13.79 0.24
CA LEU A 20 -14.16 -13.81 1.16
C LEU A 20 -13.89 -14.75 2.33
N LEU A 21 -13.38 -15.95 2.08
CA LEU A 21 -13.04 -16.90 3.12
C LEU A 21 -12.00 -16.30 4.08
N THR A 22 -10.90 -15.73 3.59
CA THR A 22 -9.87 -15.12 4.45
C THR A 22 -10.37 -13.91 5.25
N ARG A 23 -11.35 -13.14 4.74
CA ARG A 23 -12.02 -12.07 5.50
C ARG A 23 -13.00 -12.58 6.53
N VAL A 24 -13.77 -13.63 6.23
CA VAL A 24 -14.82 -14.16 7.10
C VAL A 24 -14.24 -15.11 8.16
N LEU A 25 -13.12 -15.77 7.86
CA LEU A 25 -12.41 -16.69 8.74
C LEU A 25 -12.03 -16.08 10.11
N PRO A 26 -11.49 -14.86 10.23
CA PRO A 26 -11.26 -14.25 11.54
C PRO A 26 -12.58 -14.05 12.32
N PHE A 27 -13.69 -13.71 11.68
CA PHE A 27 -14.98 -13.56 12.36
C PHE A 27 -15.58 -14.90 12.83
N ILE A 28 -15.39 -15.99 12.08
CA ILE A 28 -15.85 -17.33 12.49
C ILE A 28 -14.98 -17.89 13.63
N LEU A 29 -13.66 -17.70 13.56
CA LEU A 29 -12.72 -18.19 14.58
C LEU A 29 -12.76 -17.35 15.87
N LEU A 30 -13.11 -16.07 15.77
CA LEU A 30 -13.25 -15.15 16.91
C LEU A 30 -14.71 -14.67 17.04
N PRO A 31 -15.60 -15.47 17.64
CA PRO A 31 -16.98 -15.06 17.88
C PRO A 31 -17.06 -13.84 18.82
N ASP A 32 -17.97 -12.91 18.54
CA ASP A 32 -18.18 -11.61 19.23
C ASP A 32 -18.32 -11.69 20.76
N ASN A 33 -18.57 -12.87 21.32
CA ASN A 33 -18.83 -13.07 22.75
C ASN A 33 -17.60 -13.48 23.58
N LYS A 34 -16.41 -13.58 22.99
CA LYS A 34 -15.16 -13.89 23.72
C LYS A 34 -14.14 -12.77 23.54
N LYS A 35 -13.47 -12.39 24.63
CA LYS A 35 -12.33 -11.47 24.60
C LYS A 35 -11.30 -12.05 23.61
N THR A 36 -10.97 -11.28 22.58
CA THR A 36 -9.93 -11.62 21.62
C THR A 36 -8.65 -12.01 22.38
N PRO A 37 -8.01 -13.14 22.06
CA PRO A 37 -6.83 -13.60 22.80
C PRO A 37 -5.74 -12.53 22.74
N ALA A 38 -5.05 -12.30 23.87
CA ALA A 38 -4.09 -11.21 24.03
C ALA A 38 -3.00 -11.18 22.94
N PHE A 39 -2.64 -12.34 22.39
CA PHE A 39 -1.70 -12.46 21.28
C PHE A 39 -2.20 -11.79 19.98
N ILE A 40 -3.49 -11.93 19.65
CA ILE A 40 -4.08 -11.35 18.42
C ILE A 40 -4.26 -9.84 18.56
N ASP A 41 -4.67 -9.36 19.74
CA ASP A 41 -4.72 -7.92 20.04
C ASP A 41 -3.32 -7.28 19.98
N TYR A 42 -2.33 -7.97 20.54
CA TYR A 42 -0.94 -7.53 20.46
C TYR A 42 -0.46 -7.48 19.00
N LEU A 43 -0.68 -8.55 18.23
CA LEU A 43 -0.34 -8.57 16.80
C LEU A 43 -1.02 -7.45 16.03
N GLY A 44 -2.32 -7.21 16.26
CA GLY A 44 -3.05 -6.12 15.62
C GLY A 44 -2.51 -4.73 15.93
N LYS A 45 -1.97 -4.52 17.15
CA LYS A 45 -1.31 -3.27 17.54
C LYS A 45 0.10 -3.12 16.96
N VAL A 46 0.87 -4.21 16.86
CA VAL A 46 2.27 -4.14 16.43
C VAL A 46 2.47 -4.31 14.93
N LEU A 47 1.63 -5.07 14.22
CA LEU A 47 1.76 -5.30 12.77
C LEU A 47 1.74 -4.03 11.91
N PRO A 48 0.89 -3.04 12.19
CA PRO A 48 0.80 -1.85 11.34
C PRO A 48 2.14 -1.12 11.24
N TYR A 49 2.96 -1.12 12.30
CA TYR A 49 4.22 -0.39 12.33
C TYR A 49 5.27 -0.95 11.33
N PRO A 50 5.61 -2.27 11.34
CA PRO A 50 6.45 -2.88 10.32
C PRO A 50 5.87 -2.79 8.90
N VAL A 51 4.55 -2.92 8.74
CA VAL A 51 3.91 -2.84 7.42
C VAL A 51 4.10 -1.46 6.80
N MET A 52 3.95 -0.39 7.58
CA MET A 52 4.23 0.97 7.11
C MET A 52 5.69 1.14 6.66
N GLY A 53 6.65 0.59 7.43
CA GLY A 53 8.06 0.59 7.02
C GLY A 53 8.30 -0.21 5.73
N MET A 54 7.69 -1.39 5.63
CA MET A 54 7.79 -2.26 4.46
C MET A 54 7.19 -1.62 3.21
N LEU A 55 6.06 -0.93 3.32
CA LEU A 55 5.45 -0.16 2.23
C LEU A 55 6.42 0.89 1.69
N VAL A 56 7.09 1.66 2.57
CA VAL A 56 8.09 2.66 2.15
C VAL A 56 9.26 1.99 1.41
N VAL A 57 9.79 0.89 1.96
CA VAL A 57 10.87 0.13 1.31
C VAL A 57 10.44 -0.42 -0.04
N PHE A 58 9.22 -0.93 -0.18
CA PHE A 58 8.70 -1.46 -1.45
C PHE A 58 8.41 -0.38 -2.48
N CYS A 59 7.93 0.78 -2.05
CA CYS A 59 7.80 1.96 -2.92
C CYS A 59 9.16 2.35 -3.49
N LEU A 60 10.22 2.35 -2.67
CA LEU A 60 11.58 2.65 -3.12
C LEU A 60 12.23 1.52 -3.93
N LYS A 61 11.89 0.25 -3.65
CA LYS A 61 12.46 -0.92 -4.33
C LYS A 61 12.13 -0.98 -5.82
N ASN A 62 10.96 -0.51 -6.22
CA ASN A 62 10.55 -0.49 -7.63
C ASN A 62 10.89 0.83 -8.34
N VAL A 63 11.36 1.84 -7.60
CA VAL A 63 11.84 3.10 -8.17
C VAL A 63 13.20 2.87 -8.81
N SER A 64 13.20 2.86 -10.14
CA SER A 64 14.41 2.66 -10.93
C SER A 64 15.19 3.98 -10.99
N LEU A 65 16.00 4.25 -9.96
CA LEU A 65 16.87 5.44 -9.87
C LEU A 65 17.88 5.59 -11.03
N LEU A 66 18.04 4.55 -11.87
CA LEU A 66 19.10 4.42 -12.87
C LEU A 66 18.62 4.47 -14.34
N ILE A 67 17.32 4.68 -14.60
CA ILE A 67 16.80 4.78 -15.98
C ILE A 67 16.27 6.21 -16.23
N SER A 68 16.99 6.95 -17.07
CA SER A 68 16.53 8.22 -17.67
C SER A 68 15.22 7.96 -18.43
N PRO A 69 14.09 8.66 -18.17
CA PRO A 69 13.94 10.07 -17.76
C PRO A 69 13.22 10.34 -16.40
N TYR A 70 12.90 9.33 -15.58
CA TYR A 70 11.98 9.50 -14.43
C TYR A 70 12.60 9.48 -13.02
N GLY A 71 13.89 9.17 -12.86
CA GLY A 71 14.48 8.95 -11.51
C GLY A 71 14.71 10.21 -10.65
N ILE A 72 15.03 11.35 -11.27
CA ILE A 72 15.26 12.63 -10.59
C ILE A 72 13.97 13.23 -10.00
N PRO A 73 12.83 13.26 -10.72
CA PRO A 73 11.60 13.83 -10.17
C PRO A 73 11.02 13.02 -9.00
N GLU A 74 11.20 11.69 -9.00
CA GLU A 74 10.77 10.84 -7.88
C GLU A 74 11.54 11.13 -6.59
N ALA A 75 12.86 11.32 -6.66
CA ALA A 75 13.67 11.65 -5.50
C ALA A 75 13.29 13.02 -4.89
N ILE A 76 13.04 14.03 -5.74
CA ILE A 76 12.62 15.37 -5.30
C ILE A 76 11.22 15.33 -4.69
N ALA A 77 10.28 14.62 -5.31
CA ALA A 77 8.93 14.47 -4.79
C ALA A 77 8.92 13.79 -3.40
N ILE A 78 9.70 12.73 -3.21
CA ILE A 78 9.83 12.05 -1.91
C ILE A 78 10.44 12.99 -0.87
N LEU A 79 11.48 13.74 -1.21
CA LEU A 79 12.13 14.69 -0.30
C LEU A 79 11.16 15.80 0.11
N CYS A 80 10.41 16.36 -0.84
CA CYS A 80 9.36 17.34 -0.57
C CYS A 80 8.24 16.78 0.32
N VAL A 81 7.80 15.54 0.10
CA VAL A 81 6.78 14.87 0.93
C VAL A 81 7.29 14.68 2.35
N VAL A 82 8.51 14.18 2.53
CA VAL A 82 9.12 14.00 3.87
C VAL A 82 9.22 15.33 4.59
N PHE A 83 9.69 16.38 3.90
CA PHE A 83 9.83 17.72 4.48
C PHE A 83 8.47 18.32 4.89
N LEU A 84 7.45 18.21 4.04
CA LEU A 84 6.09 18.68 4.34
C LEU A 84 5.42 17.87 5.45
N HIS A 85 5.65 16.56 5.50
CA HIS A 85 5.10 15.68 6.52
C HIS A 85 5.61 16.06 7.91
N LEU A 86 6.92 16.29 8.02
CA LEU A 86 7.57 16.73 9.26
C LEU A 86 7.08 18.11 9.73
N TRP A 87 6.79 19.02 8.79
CA TRP A 87 6.37 20.38 9.14
C TRP A 87 4.89 20.49 9.52
N LYS A 88 3.99 19.73 8.87
CA LYS A 88 2.53 19.93 9.04
C LYS A 88 1.82 18.86 9.88
N ASN A 89 2.44 17.71 10.16
CA ASN A 89 1.84 16.59 10.92
C ASN A 89 0.43 16.15 10.43
N ASN A 90 0.04 16.51 9.21
CA ASN A 90 -1.29 16.23 8.64
C ASN A 90 -1.16 15.27 7.47
N THR A 91 -1.59 14.02 7.69
CA THR A 91 -1.46 12.89 6.76
C THR A 91 -2.20 13.13 5.44
N LEU A 92 -3.44 13.67 5.50
CA LEU A 92 -4.23 13.95 4.30
C LEU A 92 -3.58 14.99 3.39
N LEU A 93 -2.98 16.01 3.99
CA LEU A 93 -2.33 17.08 3.21
C LEU A 93 -1.00 16.62 2.63
N SER A 94 -0.25 15.78 3.34
CA SER A 94 1.00 15.19 2.87
C SER A 94 0.80 14.30 1.65
N ILE A 95 -0.28 13.52 1.62
CA ILE A 95 -0.62 12.66 0.46
C ILE A 95 -1.03 13.53 -0.73
N GLY A 96 -1.98 14.45 -0.53
CA GLY A 96 -2.49 15.30 -1.61
C GLY A 96 -1.41 16.17 -2.24
N VAL A 97 -0.57 16.82 -1.44
CA VAL A 97 0.52 17.65 -1.97
C VAL A 97 1.59 16.81 -2.65
N GLY A 98 1.94 15.64 -2.10
CA GLY A 98 2.88 14.71 -2.73
C GLY A 98 2.44 14.27 -4.13
N THR A 99 1.17 13.90 -4.29
CA THR A 99 0.61 13.52 -5.58
C THR A 99 0.60 14.68 -6.59
N VAL A 100 0.19 15.87 -6.16
CA VAL A 100 0.17 17.05 -7.04
C VAL A 100 1.59 17.43 -7.49
N VAL A 101 2.56 17.45 -6.58
CA VAL A 101 3.96 17.73 -6.91
C VAL A 101 4.51 16.69 -7.88
N TYR A 102 4.23 15.41 -7.65
CA TYR A 102 4.63 14.33 -8.56
C TYR A 102 4.02 14.49 -9.95
N MET A 103 2.71 14.74 -10.05
CA MET A 103 2.04 14.93 -11.33
C MET A 103 2.56 16.14 -12.11
N VAL A 104 2.84 17.26 -11.43
CA VAL A 104 3.40 18.46 -12.06
C VAL A 104 4.82 18.21 -12.56
N LEU A 105 5.66 17.51 -11.80
CA LEU A 105 7.01 17.17 -12.25
C LEU A 105 7.00 16.23 -13.46
N VAL A 106 6.15 15.20 -13.44
CA VAL A 106 6.07 14.20 -14.53
C VAL A 106 5.44 14.77 -15.80
N GLN A 107 4.47 15.69 -15.70
CA GLN A 107 3.78 16.21 -16.88
C GLN A 107 4.33 17.55 -17.40
N GLY A 108 5.00 18.33 -16.54
CA GLY A 108 5.41 19.70 -16.87
C GLY A 108 6.90 19.89 -17.10
N VAL A 109 7.75 18.98 -16.63
CA VAL A 109 9.23 19.14 -16.65
C VAL A 109 9.94 18.05 -17.46
N PHE A 110 9.36 16.84 -17.54
CA PHE A 110 9.94 15.68 -18.22
C PHE A 110 9.05 15.16 -19.35
#